data_AF-A0AAE0E8C0-F1
#
_entry.id   AF-A0AAE0E8C0-F1
#
_cell.length_a   1.000
_cell.length_b   1.000
_cell.length_c   1.000
_cell.angle_alpha   90.00
_cell.angle_beta   90.00
_cell.angle_gamma   90.00
#
_symmetry.space_group_name_H-M   'P 1'
#
loop_
_entity.id
_entity.type
_entity.pdbx_description
1 polymer ?
#
loop_
_entity_poly.entity_id
_entity_poly.type
_entity_poly.pdbx_seq_one_letter_code
_entity_poly.pdbx_strand_id
1 'polypeptide(L)'
;MVLSRLDRAVCSHSFLATYSHIACVTLPRSHSDHHPLLISCSAGVSSNPRPFRFQGMWVSHPSFLNLVRSVWSSSIAGSGSGIVVQKLKLLKKALRRWNWELFGDIALNVSNANEKVMLIQGRIGSEDLWHEAMRVVFSTQLKALWRVSIITIFWVVWFLRNQVTFEDGKPIFADALSLIWRSVRGRLPSVWYYEKFNG
;
A
#
# COMPACT_ATOMS: atom_id res chain seq x y z
N MET A 1 -28.07 8.02 0.81
CA MET A 1 -26.75 8.62 0.51
C MET A 1 -26.77 8.99 -0.98
N VAL A 2 -26.56 10.25 -1.35
CA VAL A 2 -26.60 10.68 -2.76
C VAL A 2 -25.24 10.40 -3.38
N LEU A 3 -25.16 9.52 -4.37
CA LEU A 3 -23.95 9.23 -5.14
C LEU A 3 -23.70 10.38 -6.12
N SER A 4 -22.67 11.19 -5.87
CA SER A 4 -22.25 12.27 -6.79
C SER A 4 -21.04 11.83 -7.61
N ARG A 5 -21.07 12.05 -8.93
CA ARG A 5 -19.95 11.74 -9.84
C ARG A 5 -18.95 12.90 -9.87
N LEU A 6 -18.00 12.88 -8.94
CA LEU A 6 -17.00 13.93 -8.76
C LEU A 6 -15.79 13.77 -9.69
N ASP A 7 -15.43 12.54 -10.04
CA ASP A 7 -14.26 12.26 -10.89
C ASP A 7 -14.58 12.51 -12.38
N ARG A 8 -13.78 13.39 -13.01
CA ARG A 8 -13.95 13.81 -14.42
C ARG A 8 -12.62 13.82 -15.15
N ALA A 9 -12.64 13.40 -16.41
CA ALA A 9 -11.54 13.55 -17.35
C ALA A 9 -11.92 14.59 -18.41
N VAL A 10 -11.04 15.56 -18.65
CA VAL A 10 -11.23 16.62 -19.66
C VAL A 10 -10.02 16.61 -20.59
N CYS A 11 -10.23 16.83 -21.88
CA CYS A 11 -9.15 16.89 -22.87
C CYS A 11 -9.33 18.09 -23.81
N SER A 12 -8.22 18.57 -24.37
CA SER A 12 -8.23 19.68 -25.33
C SER A 12 -8.60 19.21 -26.73
N HIS A 13 -8.99 20.15 -27.59
CA HIS A 13 -9.25 19.85 -29.00
C HIS A 13 -8.01 19.31 -29.72
N SER A 14 -6.83 19.87 -29.42
CA SER A 14 -5.54 19.37 -29.94
C SER A 14 -5.23 17.93 -29.51
N PHE A 15 -5.64 17.55 -28.29
CA PHE A 15 -5.49 16.17 -27.80
C PHE A 15 -6.35 15.20 -28.62
N LEU A 16 -7.62 15.55 -28.88
CA LEU A 16 -8.53 14.75 -29.72
C LEU A 16 -8.00 14.60 -31.16
N ALA A 17 -7.38 15.65 -31.70
CA ALA A 17 -6.78 15.60 -33.03
C ALA A 17 -5.54 14.69 -33.11
N THR A 18 -4.87 14.44 -31.98
CA THR A 18 -3.62 13.66 -31.93
C THR A 18 -3.88 12.15 -31.80
N TYR A 19 -4.96 11.75 -31.13
CA TYR A 19 -5.25 10.34 -30.84
C TYR A 19 -6.52 9.89 -31.56
N SER A 20 -6.38 8.92 -32.47
CA SER A 20 -7.52 8.39 -33.25
C SER A 20 -8.44 7.47 -32.43
N HIS A 21 -7.94 6.90 -31.33
CA HIS A 21 -8.71 6.09 -30.41
C HIS A 21 -8.54 6.58 -28.98
N ILE A 22 -9.63 6.97 -28.34
CA ILE A 22 -9.65 7.42 -26.94
C ILE A 22 -10.79 6.70 -26.23
N ALA A 23 -10.48 6.10 -25.09
CA ALA A 23 -11.45 5.48 -24.20
C ALA A 23 -11.22 5.97 -22.77
N CYS A 24 -12.28 6.19 -22.02
CA CYS A 24 -12.24 6.47 -20.59
C CYS A 24 -13.13 5.45 -19.90
N VAL A 25 -12.54 4.68 -18.97
CA VAL A 25 -13.22 3.60 -18.25
C VAL A 25 -13.07 3.83 -16.77
N THR A 26 -14.15 3.65 -16.03
CA THR A 26 -14.13 3.68 -14.56
C THR A 26 -13.66 2.33 -14.03
N LEU A 27 -12.60 2.33 -13.23
CA LEU A 27 -12.03 1.12 -12.64
C LEU A 27 -12.72 0.77 -11.32
N PRO A 28 -12.67 -0.51 -10.90
CA PRO A 28 -13.16 -0.94 -9.60
C PRO A 28 -12.39 -0.22 -8.49
N ARG A 29 -13.10 0.05 -7.39
CA ARG A 29 -12.52 0.70 -6.21
C ARG A 29 -11.61 -0.30 -5.49
N SER A 30 -10.34 0.03 -5.26
CA SER A 30 -9.42 -0.89 -4.55
C SER A 30 -9.21 -0.50 -3.09
N HIS A 31 -8.68 0.70 -2.84
CA HIS A 31 -8.30 1.16 -1.50
C HIS A 31 -8.75 2.58 -1.14
N SER A 32 -9.37 3.31 -2.09
CA SER A 32 -9.95 4.64 -1.87
C SER A 32 -11.48 4.54 -1.78
N ASP A 33 -12.15 5.59 -1.34
CA ASP A 33 -13.58 5.84 -1.52
C ASP A 33 -13.94 6.31 -2.95
N HIS A 34 -12.94 6.70 -3.76
CA HIS A 34 -13.10 7.08 -5.16
C HIS A 34 -12.93 5.91 -6.14
N HIS A 35 -13.60 6.01 -7.29
CA HIS A 35 -13.40 5.11 -8.43
C HIS A 35 -12.35 5.70 -9.39
N PRO A 36 -11.20 5.03 -9.59
CA PRO A 36 -10.19 5.54 -10.51
C PRO A 36 -10.71 5.61 -11.95
N LEU A 37 -10.34 6.65 -12.70
CA LEU A 37 -10.60 6.75 -14.14
C LEU A 37 -9.36 6.34 -14.93
N LEU A 38 -9.50 5.34 -15.80
CA LEU A 38 -8.47 4.92 -16.74
C LEU A 38 -8.76 5.54 -18.10
N ILE A 39 -7.88 6.45 -18.53
CA ILE A 39 -7.90 7.01 -19.89
C ILE A 39 -6.89 6.25 -20.73
N SER A 40 -7.37 5.59 -21.78
CA SER A 40 -6.55 4.92 -22.79
C SER A 40 -6.64 5.71 -24.09
N CYS A 41 -5.48 6.08 -24.65
CA CYS A 41 -5.41 6.79 -25.91
C CYS A 41 -4.33 6.16 -26.82
N SER A 42 -4.61 6.10 -28.12
CA SER A 42 -3.72 5.58 -29.14
C SER A 42 -3.74 6.48 -30.37
N ALA A 43 -2.55 6.87 -30.83
CA ALA A 43 -2.35 7.67 -32.03
C ALA A 43 -2.30 6.80 -33.32
N GLY A 44 -2.66 5.52 -33.20
CA GLY A 44 -2.56 4.52 -34.26
C GLY A 44 -1.92 3.21 -33.79
N VAL A 45 -2.07 2.15 -34.59
CA VAL A 45 -1.44 0.85 -34.33
C VAL A 45 0.04 0.96 -34.72
N SER A 46 0.93 1.14 -33.74
CA SER A 46 2.36 0.97 -34.00
C SER A 46 2.66 -0.52 -34.25
N SER A 47 3.21 -0.84 -35.41
CA SER A 47 3.67 -2.20 -35.76
C SER A 47 4.96 -2.59 -35.03
N ASN A 48 5.50 -1.69 -34.19
CA ASN A 48 6.74 -1.93 -33.48
C ASN A 48 6.59 -3.10 -32.49
N PRO A 49 7.58 -4.00 -32.43
CA PRO A 49 7.60 -5.05 -31.42
C PRO A 49 7.47 -4.43 -30.03
N ARG A 50 6.51 -4.93 -29.23
CA ARG A 50 6.35 -4.43 -27.86
C ARG A 50 7.67 -4.61 -27.10
N PRO A 51 8.20 -3.54 -26.48
CA PRO A 51 9.43 -3.65 -25.72
C PRO A 51 9.24 -4.63 -24.57
N PHE A 52 10.32 -5.30 -24.20
CA PHE A 52 10.30 -6.14 -23.01
C PHE A 52 10.08 -5.27 -21.77
N ARG A 53 9.11 -5.64 -20.95
CA ARG A 53 8.83 -4.97 -19.68
C ARG A 53 9.10 -5.94 -18.54
N PHE A 54 9.92 -5.51 -17.60
CA PHE A 54 10.09 -6.22 -16.34
C PHE A 54 8.80 -6.10 -15.52
N GLN A 55 8.35 -7.21 -14.92
CA GLN A 55 7.16 -7.20 -14.08
C GLN A 55 7.57 -7.22 -12.61
N GLY A 56 7.06 -6.29 -11.81
CA GLY A 56 7.41 -6.18 -10.38
C GLY A 56 7.13 -7.46 -9.59
N MET A 57 6.05 -8.18 -9.94
CA MET A 57 5.66 -9.43 -9.29
C MET A 57 6.73 -10.53 -9.38
N TRP A 58 7.63 -10.47 -10.37
CA TRP A 58 8.69 -11.46 -10.51
C TRP A 58 9.61 -11.48 -9.30
N VAL A 59 9.93 -10.31 -8.74
CA VAL A 59 10.85 -10.19 -7.58
C VAL A 59 10.29 -10.89 -6.35
N SER A 60 8.96 -10.93 -6.21
CA SER A 60 8.29 -11.57 -5.08
C SER A 60 8.24 -13.10 -5.18
N HIS A 61 8.50 -13.68 -6.36
CA HIS A 61 8.42 -15.13 -6.52
C HIS A 61 9.70 -15.82 -6.01
N PRO A 62 9.59 -16.86 -5.15
CA PRO A 62 10.76 -17.51 -4.53
C PRO A 62 11.82 -18.02 -5.51
N SER A 63 11.40 -18.49 -6.69
CA SER A 63 12.31 -19.03 -7.71
C SER A 63 13.00 -17.98 -8.58
N PHE A 64 12.63 -16.71 -8.50
CA PHE A 64 13.12 -15.67 -9.40
C PHE A 64 14.64 -15.50 -9.32
N LEU A 65 15.19 -15.36 -8.11
CA LEU A 65 16.63 -15.21 -7.93
C LEU A 65 17.41 -16.43 -8.42
N ASN A 66 16.85 -17.63 -8.26
CA ASN A 66 17.48 -18.85 -8.75
C ASN A 66 17.54 -18.88 -10.29
N LEU A 67 16.48 -18.44 -10.96
CA LEU A 67 16.46 -18.30 -12.42
C LEU A 67 17.49 -17.26 -12.91
N VAL A 68 17.57 -16.11 -12.25
CA VAL A 68 18.56 -15.08 -12.60
C VAL A 68 19.97 -15.64 -12.43
N ARG A 69 20.26 -16.26 -11.28
CA ARG A 69 21.56 -16.88 -10.99
C ARG A 69 21.94 -17.95 -12.01
N SER A 70 21.02 -18.85 -12.37
CA SER A 70 21.33 -19.93 -13.31
C SER A 70 21.73 -19.39 -14.69
N VAL A 71 21.05 -18.35 -15.17
CA VAL A 71 21.43 -17.65 -16.43
C VAL A 71 22.74 -16.90 -16.25
N TRP A 72 22.95 -16.26 -15.11
CA TRP A 72 24.16 -15.46 -14.87
C TRP A 72 25.41 -16.32 -14.67
N SER A 73 25.28 -17.56 -14.22
CA SER A 73 26.38 -18.53 -14.08
C SER A 73 26.77 -19.21 -15.38
N SER A 74 26.06 -19.01 -16.50
CA SER A 74 26.40 -19.66 -17.76
C SER A 74 27.76 -19.20 -18.31
N SER A 75 28.62 -20.12 -18.74
CA SER A 75 29.86 -19.73 -19.43
C SER A 75 29.53 -19.22 -20.83
N ILE A 76 30.02 -18.03 -21.18
CA ILE A 76 29.82 -17.39 -22.48
C ILE A 76 31.17 -16.83 -22.95
N ALA A 77 31.57 -17.19 -24.17
CA ALA A 77 32.78 -16.64 -24.80
C ALA A 77 32.50 -15.28 -25.45
N GLY A 78 33.46 -14.35 -25.34
CA GLY A 78 33.40 -13.05 -25.99
C GLY A 78 34.14 -11.96 -25.21
N SER A 79 34.05 -10.72 -25.70
CA SER A 79 34.51 -9.56 -24.94
C SER A 79 33.61 -9.30 -23.72
N GLY A 80 34.13 -8.62 -22.70
CA GLY A 80 33.38 -8.36 -21.45
C GLY A 80 32.00 -7.74 -21.69
N SER A 81 31.90 -6.73 -22.57
CA SER A 81 30.62 -6.11 -22.95
C SER A 81 29.71 -7.05 -23.75
N GLY A 82 30.29 -7.84 -24.66
CA GLY A 82 29.55 -8.85 -25.44
C GLY A 82 28.92 -9.92 -24.55
N ILE A 83 29.64 -10.37 -23.52
CA ILE A 83 29.15 -11.36 -22.54
C ILE A 83 27.91 -10.82 -21.82
N VAL A 84 27.95 -9.58 -21.33
CA VAL A 84 26.81 -8.97 -20.61
C VAL A 84 25.58 -8.89 -21.52
N VAL A 85 25.74 -8.41 -22.75
CA VAL A 85 24.64 -8.32 -23.72
C VAL A 85 24.04 -9.71 -24.01
N GLN A 86 24.86 -10.74 -24.15
CA GLN A 86 24.38 -12.09 -24.37
C GLN A 86 23.65 -12.65 -23.15
N LYS A 87 24.16 -12.44 -21.94
CA LYS A 87 23.48 -12.83 -20.69
C LYS A 87 22.12 -12.16 -20.55
N LEU A 88 22.01 -10.87 -20.84
CA LEU A 88 20.73 -10.16 -20.83
C LEU A 88 19.74 -10.71 -21.87
N LYS A 89 20.22 -11.08 -23.07
CA LYS A 89 19.38 -11.73 -24.10
C LYS A 89 18.87 -13.09 -23.63
N LEU A 90 19.72 -13.90 -23.00
CA LEU A 90 19.34 -15.19 -22.43
C LEU A 90 18.35 -15.01 -21.27
N LEU A 91 18.62 -14.06 -20.37
CA LEU A 91 17.76 -13.78 -19.22
C LEU A 91 16.37 -13.33 -19.68
N LYS A 92 16.29 -12.46 -20.69
CA LYS A 92 15.03 -12.06 -21.31
C LYS A 92 14.23 -13.27 -21.84
N LYS A 93 14.88 -14.24 -22.49
CA LYS A 93 14.21 -15.46 -22.98
C LYS A 93 13.73 -16.34 -21.82
N ALA A 94 14.61 -16.57 -20.85
CA ALA A 94 14.30 -17.36 -19.66
C ALA A 94 13.12 -16.78 -18.88
N LEU A 95 13.12 -15.46 -18.64
CA LEU A 95 12.03 -14.75 -17.96
C LEU A 95 10.72 -14.82 -18.73
N ARG A 96 10.73 -14.71 -20.06
CA ARG A 96 9.49 -14.85 -20.86
C ARG A 96 8.87 -16.23 -20.72
N ARG A 97 9.70 -17.27 -20.82
CA ARG A 97 9.26 -18.66 -20.67
C ARG A 97 8.73 -18.92 -19.26
N TRP A 98 9.54 -18.60 -18.26
CA TRP A 98 9.22 -18.76 -16.85
C TRP A 98 7.96 -17.99 -16.45
N ASN A 99 7.77 -16.77 -16.99
CA ASN A 99 6.56 -15.99 -16.78
C ASN A 99 5.32 -16.71 -17.29
N TRP A 100 5.39 -17.27 -18.50
CA TRP A 100 4.26 -18.01 -19.08
C TRP A 100 3.97 -19.30 -18.31
N GLU A 101 5.00 -20.03 -17.91
CA GLU A 101 4.85 -21.29 -17.17
C GLU A 101 4.24 -21.11 -15.77
N LEU A 102 4.58 -20.04 -15.07
CA LEU A 102 4.08 -19.81 -13.69
C LEU A 102 2.87 -18.89 -13.59
N PHE A 103 2.86 -17.80 -14.36
CA PHE A 103 1.83 -16.77 -14.25
C PHE A 103 0.84 -16.81 -15.42
N GLY A 104 1.13 -17.56 -16.49
CA GLY A 104 0.29 -17.65 -17.68
C GLY A 104 0.03 -16.29 -18.32
N ASP A 105 -1.21 -16.09 -18.75
CA ASP A 105 -1.68 -14.81 -19.26
C ASP A 105 -2.05 -13.87 -18.10
N ILE A 106 -1.09 -12.99 -17.76
CA ILE A 106 -1.27 -11.97 -16.72
C ILE A 106 -2.43 -11.03 -17.07
N ALA A 107 -2.61 -10.68 -18.35
CA ALA A 107 -3.65 -9.75 -18.74
C ALA A 107 -5.04 -10.35 -18.50
N LEU A 108 -5.20 -11.63 -18.84
CA LEU A 108 -6.40 -12.39 -18.52
C LEU A 108 -6.60 -12.51 -17.01
N ASN A 109 -5.54 -12.83 -16.25
CA ASN A 109 -5.63 -12.97 -14.80
C ASN A 109 -6.04 -11.66 -14.12
N VAL A 110 -5.47 -10.53 -14.55
CA VAL A 110 -5.86 -9.20 -14.05
C VAL A 110 -7.31 -8.87 -14.43
N SER A 111 -7.74 -9.18 -15.66
CA SER A 111 -9.13 -9.01 -16.09
C SER A 111 -10.09 -9.81 -15.22
N ASN A 112 -9.81 -11.10 -15.01
CA ASN A 112 -10.63 -11.99 -14.18
C ASN A 112 -10.67 -11.54 -12.72
N ALA A 113 -9.54 -11.06 -12.18
CA ALA A 113 -9.48 -10.52 -10.83
C ALA A 113 -10.33 -9.26 -10.69
N ASN A 114 -10.25 -8.34 -11.67
CA ASN A 114 -11.06 -7.12 -11.70
C ASN A 114 -12.55 -7.44 -11.83
N GLU A 115 -12.93 -8.40 -12.67
CA GLU A 115 -14.32 -8.86 -12.80
C GLU A 115 -14.86 -9.42 -11.48
N LYS A 116 -14.08 -10.25 -10.78
CA LYS A 116 -14.44 -10.76 -9.45
C LYS A 116 -14.65 -9.62 -8.45
N VAL A 117 -13.77 -8.63 -8.44
CA VAL A 117 -13.92 -7.43 -7.58
C VAL A 117 -15.21 -6.68 -7.92
N MET A 118 -15.51 -6.49 -9.21
CA MET A 118 -16.75 -5.84 -9.65
C MET A 118 -18.00 -6.61 -9.22
N LEU A 119 -18.01 -7.94 -9.36
CA LEU A 119 -19.13 -8.79 -8.93
C LEU A 119 -19.36 -8.71 -7.42
N ILE A 120 -18.28 -8.78 -6.63
CA ILE A 120 -18.35 -8.65 -5.17
C ILE A 120 -18.87 -7.25 -4.81
N GLN A 121 -18.35 -6.20 -5.43
CA GLN A 121 -18.80 -4.83 -5.19
C GLN A 121 -20.27 -4.63 -5.56
N GLY A 122 -20.74 -5.23 -6.65
CA GLY A 122 -22.15 -5.23 -7.02
C GLY A 122 -23.03 -5.89 -5.96
N ARG A 123 -22.60 -7.03 -5.41
CA ARG A 123 -23.33 -7.73 -4.33
C ARG A 123 -23.38 -6.91 -3.03
N ILE A 124 -22.26 -6.35 -2.58
CA ILE A 124 -22.24 -5.51 -1.37
C ILE A 124 -22.92 -4.15 -1.61
N GLY A 125 -23.09 -3.73 -2.86
CA GLY A 125 -23.94 -2.58 -3.19
C GLY A 125 -25.44 -2.88 -3.09
N SER A 126 -25.84 -4.15 -3.23
CA SER A 126 -27.24 -4.59 -3.15
C SER A 126 -27.69 -5.05 -1.75
N GLU A 127 -26.75 -5.46 -0.89
CA GLU A 127 -27.00 -5.69 0.54
C GLU A 127 -26.27 -4.61 1.35
N ASP A 128 -26.99 -3.86 2.20
CA ASP A 128 -26.48 -2.82 3.11
C ASP A 128 -25.52 -3.35 4.21
N LEU A 129 -24.69 -4.35 3.91
CA LEU A 129 -23.68 -4.94 4.79
C LEU A 129 -22.55 -3.97 5.14
N TRP A 130 -22.31 -2.94 4.31
CA TRP A 130 -21.34 -1.88 4.64
C TRP A 130 -21.77 -1.06 5.86
N HIS A 131 -23.06 -0.79 6.03
CA HIS A 131 -23.54 -0.02 7.18
C HIS A 131 -23.34 -0.80 8.49
N GLU A 132 -23.51 -2.12 8.46
CA GLU A 132 -23.30 -2.97 9.63
C GLU A 132 -21.81 -3.17 9.94
N ALA A 133 -21.00 -3.49 8.94
CA ALA A 133 -19.55 -3.63 9.10
C ALA A 133 -18.88 -2.32 9.56
N MET A 134 -19.34 -1.19 9.02
CA MET A 134 -18.83 0.14 9.38
C MET A 134 -19.29 0.53 10.79
N ARG A 135 -20.52 0.21 11.22
CA ARG A 135 -20.94 0.38 12.63
C ARG A 135 -20.03 -0.35 13.60
N VAL A 136 -19.68 -1.62 13.32
CA VAL A 136 -18.83 -2.43 14.20
C VAL A 136 -17.39 -1.90 14.25
N VAL A 137 -16.79 -1.58 13.11
CA VAL A 137 -15.40 -1.08 13.02
C VAL A 137 -15.27 0.33 13.60
N PHE A 138 -16.21 1.24 13.32
CA PHE A 138 -16.18 2.58 13.92
C PHE A 138 -16.43 2.53 15.42
N SER A 139 -17.33 1.65 15.92
CA SER A 139 -17.60 1.56 17.37
C SER A 139 -16.40 1.08 18.19
N THR A 140 -15.51 0.28 17.60
CA THR A 140 -14.31 -0.24 18.26
C THR A 140 -13.16 0.77 18.21
N GLN A 141 -12.95 1.41 17.05
CA GLN A 141 -11.90 2.42 16.87
C GLN A 141 -12.22 3.75 17.59
N LEU A 142 -13.48 4.23 17.56
CA LEU A 142 -13.85 5.45 18.31
C LEU A 142 -13.71 5.28 19.82
N LYS A 143 -14.01 4.10 20.37
CA LYS A 143 -13.83 3.85 21.82
C LYS A 143 -12.35 3.90 22.22
N ALA A 144 -11.44 3.48 21.35
CA ALA A 144 -10.00 3.57 21.58
C ALA A 144 -9.52 5.02 21.48
N LEU A 145 -9.94 5.76 20.44
CA LEU A 145 -9.56 7.15 20.23
C LEU A 145 -10.16 8.10 21.28
N TRP A 146 -11.42 7.92 21.67
CA TRP A 146 -12.06 8.74 22.71
C TRP A 146 -11.40 8.57 24.08
N ARG A 147 -10.94 7.34 24.41
CA ARG A 147 -10.16 7.06 25.62
C ARG A 147 -8.82 7.81 25.64
N VAL A 148 -8.13 7.89 24.51
CA VAL A 148 -6.85 8.60 24.38
C VAL A 148 -7.05 10.12 24.40
N SER A 149 -8.11 10.62 23.75
CA SER A 149 -8.46 12.05 23.73
C SER A 149 -8.87 12.60 25.10
N ILE A 150 -9.61 11.85 25.92
CA ILE A 150 -9.96 12.29 27.28
C ILE A 150 -8.75 12.36 28.19
N ILE A 151 -7.85 11.37 28.13
CA ILE A 151 -6.65 11.33 28.97
C ILE A 151 -5.74 12.52 28.63
N THR A 152 -5.60 12.86 27.35
CA THR A 152 -4.79 14.00 26.90
C THR A 152 -5.41 15.35 27.26
N ILE A 153 -6.74 15.52 27.15
CA ILE A 153 -7.42 16.74 27.55
C ILE A 153 -7.33 16.94 29.07
N PHE A 154 -7.53 15.90 29.87
CA PHE A 154 -7.33 15.97 31.33
C PHE A 154 -5.89 16.37 31.69
N TRP A 155 -4.90 15.87 30.94
CA TRP A 155 -3.49 16.19 31.14
C TRP A 155 -3.18 17.66 30.83
N VAL A 156 -3.67 18.18 29.70
CA VAL A 156 -3.49 19.58 29.30
C VAL A 156 -4.17 20.52 30.28
N VAL A 157 -5.38 20.20 30.73
CA VAL A 157 -6.12 21.01 31.71
C VAL A 157 -5.46 20.97 33.09
N TRP A 158 -4.97 19.81 33.54
CA TRP A 158 -4.25 19.70 34.82
C TRP A 158 -2.90 20.42 34.78
N PHE A 159 -2.16 20.31 33.67
CA PHE A 159 -0.87 20.96 33.47
C PHE A 159 -0.99 22.49 33.46
N LEU A 160 -1.98 23.03 32.74
CA LEU A 160 -2.24 24.47 32.70
C LEU A 160 -2.77 25.02 34.04
N ARG A 161 -3.52 24.21 34.80
CA ARG A 161 -4.11 24.62 36.08
C ARG A 161 -3.11 24.65 37.24
N ASN A 162 -2.06 23.82 37.23
CA ASN A 162 -1.13 23.72 38.35
C ASN A 162 0.19 24.49 38.16
N GLN A 163 0.35 25.23 37.04
CA GLN A 163 1.51 26.10 36.73
C GLN A 163 2.87 25.58 37.24
N VAL A 164 3.15 24.29 37.02
CA VAL A 164 4.39 23.69 37.50
C VAL A 164 5.52 24.18 36.60
N THR A 165 6.36 25.06 37.13
CA THR A 165 7.62 25.49 36.50
C THR A 165 8.79 24.73 37.12
N PHE A 166 9.74 24.33 36.29
CA PHE A 166 10.96 23.66 36.72
C PHE A 166 12.15 24.61 36.52
N GLU A 167 13.09 24.59 37.46
CA GLU A 167 14.14 25.62 37.59
C GLU A 167 15.04 25.78 36.35
N ASP A 168 15.16 24.76 35.48
CA ASP A 168 16.07 24.80 34.31
C ASP A 168 15.40 24.65 32.93
N GLY A 169 14.08 24.87 32.84
CA GLY A 169 13.43 25.21 31.57
C GLY A 169 13.36 24.15 30.46
N LYS A 170 13.77 22.88 30.66
CA LYS A 170 13.46 21.78 29.71
C LYS A 170 13.17 20.46 30.43
N PRO A 171 12.08 19.74 30.06
CA PRO A 171 11.81 18.44 30.63
C PRO A 171 12.72 17.38 30.00
N ILE A 172 13.52 16.70 30.81
CA ILE A 172 14.07 15.40 30.42
C ILE A 172 12.94 14.40 30.61
N PHE A 173 12.55 13.70 29.55
CA PHE A 173 11.43 12.75 29.53
C PHE A 173 11.49 11.72 30.67
N ALA A 174 12.71 11.38 31.12
CA ALA A 174 12.97 10.48 32.24
C ALA A 174 12.55 11.05 33.62
N ASP A 175 12.76 12.35 33.88
CA ASP A 175 12.43 12.98 35.17
C ASP A 175 10.92 13.13 35.33
N ALA A 176 10.23 13.46 34.23
CA ALA A 176 8.78 13.51 34.17
C ALA A 176 8.15 12.12 34.44
N LEU A 177 8.73 11.05 33.86
CA LEU A 177 8.29 9.67 34.12
C LEU A 177 8.58 9.22 35.56
N SER A 178 9.68 9.68 36.17
CA SER A 178 10.00 9.35 37.57
C SER A 178 9.00 9.97 38.57
N LEU A 179 8.51 11.18 38.29
CA LEU A 179 7.47 11.87 39.07
C LEU A 179 6.09 11.24 38.90
N ILE A 180 5.77 10.78 37.67
CA ILE A 180 4.56 10.00 37.39
C ILE A 180 4.61 8.66 38.13
N TRP A 181 5.74 7.94 38.08
CA TRP A 181 5.91 6.68 38.81
C TRP A 181 5.77 6.87 40.32
N ARG A 182 6.31 7.95 40.90
CA ARG A 182 6.16 8.29 42.32
C ARG A 182 4.73 8.66 42.72
N SER A 183 3.95 9.31 41.86
CA SER A 183 2.56 9.72 42.18
C SER A 183 1.55 8.58 42.02
N VAL A 184 1.84 7.60 41.17
CA VAL A 184 1.01 6.40 40.95
C VAL A 184 1.32 5.28 41.95
N ARG A 185 2.56 5.18 42.44
CA ARG A 185 3.01 4.14 43.41
C ARG A 185 2.28 4.18 44.76
N GLY A 186 1.74 5.35 45.16
CA GLY A 186 0.97 5.50 46.39
C GLY A 186 -0.51 5.07 46.31
N ARG A 187 -1.02 4.67 45.13
CA ARG A 187 -2.45 4.35 44.92
C ARG A 187 -2.70 3.02 44.19
N LEU A 188 -1.76 2.08 44.23
CA LEU A 188 -2.00 0.72 43.78
C LEU A 188 -1.74 -0.25 44.94
N PRO A 189 -2.61 -1.25 45.16
CA PRO A 189 -2.32 -2.33 46.10
C PRO A 189 -1.01 -3.00 45.68
N SER A 190 -0.14 -3.27 46.65
CA SER A 190 1.12 -3.98 46.46
C SER A 190 0.88 -5.37 45.89
N VAL A 191 0.92 -5.50 44.56
CA VAL A 191 1.00 -6.77 43.85
C VAL A 191 2.33 -6.81 43.13
N TRP A 192 3.18 -7.67 43.68
CA TRP A 192 4.48 -8.05 43.19
C TRP A 192 4.44 -8.47 41.71
N TYR A 193 5.36 -7.94 40.91
CA TYR A 193 5.99 -8.73 39.86
C TYR A 193 7.50 -8.50 39.90
N TYR A 194 8.18 -9.58 40.28
CA TYR A 194 9.62 -9.75 40.26
C TYR A 194 10.12 -9.97 38.82
N GLU A 195 11.33 -9.47 38.61
CA GLU A 195 12.32 -9.61 37.54
C GLU A 195 12.23 -10.78 36.52
N LYS A 196 12.57 -10.50 35.25
CA LYS A 196 13.91 -10.68 34.62
C LYS A 196 13.79 -10.34 33.12
N PHE A 197 14.69 -9.57 32.51
CA PHE A 197 16.02 -10.01 32.07
C PHE A 197 17.03 -8.85 31.92
N ASN A 198 18.15 -9.02 32.63
CA ASN A 198 19.56 -8.78 32.28
C ASN A 198 20.00 -7.58 31.40
N GLY A 199 20.75 -6.68 32.05
CA GLY A 199 22.10 -6.29 31.65
C GLY A 199 23.05 -6.60 32.79
#